data_AF-A0A8T4N8Q2-F1
#
_entry.id   AF-A0A8T4N8Q2-F1
#
_cell.length_a   1.000
_cell.length_b   1.000
_cell.length_c   1.000
_cell.angle_alpha   90.00
_cell.angle_beta   90.00
_cell.angle_gamma   90.00
#
_symmetry.space_group_name_H-M   'P 1'
#
loop_
_entity.id
_entity.type
_entity.pdbx_description
1 polymer ?
#
loop_
_entity_poly.entity_id
_entity_poly.type
_entity_poly.pdbx_seq_one_letter_code
_entity_poly.pdbx_strand_id
1 'polypeptide(L)'
;MINKIKSFIKKFEHYLLNLLLIWLAVLFYNNTPYYSDFLSSQTIKTLLVLAISYTLFGLIYYIIIPSEKIKESKGSTIFRALARISKNTIHYIKNFNSPYKKPLRMEHHEKTAILFLIVKIFFLPLMLNFFYENLNYIKNNIFIFKDPLSLLSINAFNTILFPVLVGMVFLIDTLWFSFGYSFEAGFLKNKIKSVEPTIIGWIVTLICYPPFNSIFNNYVDWYANDNIELSTLNLTFIIRLLLIFFLFVYLSATLALGTKCSNLTNRGIVTRGPYSIIRHPAYISKNLFWWITIIPIISWPAVLSASLWSFIYYIRAVTEEKHLLKDPEYVEYCKKVKYRFIPFVI
;
A
#
# COMPACT_ATOMS: atom_id res chain seq x y z
N MET A 1 24.16 37.30 -12.06
CA MET A 1 22.82 37.53 -11.45
C MET A 1 21.71 36.72 -12.13
N ILE A 2 21.56 36.78 -13.46
CA ILE A 2 20.49 36.11 -14.23
C ILE A 2 20.40 34.59 -13.99
N ASN A 3 21.53 33.87 -13.96
CA ASN A 3 21.52 32.41 -13.75
C ASN A 3 21.04 32.00 -12.35
N LYS A 4 21.32 32.82 -11.32
CA LYS A 4 20.83 32.59 -9.95
C LYS A 4 19.30 32.79 -9.89
N ILE A 5 18.78 33.81 -10.57
CA ILE A 5 17.33 34.09 -10.65
C ILE A 5 16.60 32.96 -11.39
N LYS A 6 17.07 32.57 -12.58
CA LYS A 6 16.50 31.46 -13.36
C LYS A 6 16.47 30.17 -12.55
N SER A 7 17.55 29.90 -11.82
CA SER A 7 17.63 28.74 -10.95
C SER A 7 16.60 28.78 -9.82
N PHE A 8 16.46 29.93 -9.14
CA PHE A 8 15.49 30.12 -8.05
C PHE A 8 14.05 29.91 -8.55
N ILE A 9 13.70 30.52 -9.69
CA ILE A 9 12.37 30.37 -10.33
C ILE A 9 12.06 28.89 -10.56
N LYS A 10 13.03 28.13 -11.10
CA LYS A 10 12.85 26.69 -11.34
C LYS A 10 12.60 25.91 -10.04
N LYS A 11 13.30 26.23 -8.94
CA LYS A 11 13.04 25.58 -7.63
C LYS A 11 11.62 25.86 -7.15
N PHE A 12 11.21 27.12 -7.26
CA PHE A 12 9.91 27.57 -6.80
C PHE A 12 8.78 26.96 -7.65
N GLU A 13 8.97 26.82 -8.96
CA GLU A 13 8.07 26.08 -9.85
C GLU A 13 7.92 24.62 -9.39
N HIS A 14 9.02 23.90 -9.13
CA HIS A 14 8.97 22.53 -8.64
C HIS A 14 8.23 22.38 -7.31
N TYR A 15 8.43 23.33 -6.39
CA TYR A 15 7.73 23.41 -5.12
C TYR A 15 6.22 23.61 -5.32
N LEU A 16 5.83 24.67 -6.05
CA LEU A 16 4.43 25.03 -6.28
C LEU A 16 3.66 23.92 -7.01
N LEU A 17 4.26 23.26 -7.99
CA LEU A 17 3.58 22.20 -8.74
C LEU A 17 3.35 20.95 -7.87
N ASN A 18 4.29 20.60 -6.99
CA ASN A 18 4.04 19.54 -6.00
C ASN A 18 2.99 19.97 -4.96
N LEU A 19 3.06 21.22 -4.49
CA LEU A 19 2.11 21.78 -3.54
C LEU A 19 0.68 21.71 -4.10
N LEU A 20 0.51 22.11 -5.36
CA LEU A 20 -0.76 22.04 -6.07
C LEU A 20 -1.30 20.61 -6.12
N LEU A 21 -0.48 19.60 -6.45
CA LEU A 21 -0.92 18.19 -6.43
C LEU A 21 -1.42 17.74 -5.06
N ILE A 22 -0.71 18.12 -3.99
CA ILE A 22 -1.06 17.71 -2.63
C ILE A 22 -2.39 18.35 -2.21
N TRP A 23 -2.56 19.65 -2.45
CA TRP A 23 -3.81 20.33 -2.11
C TRP A 23 -4.98 19.90 -3.00
N LEU A 24 -4.75 19.59 -4.28
CA LEU A 24 -5.77 18.98 -5.14
C LEU A 24 -6.21 17.60 -4.60
N ALA A 25 -5.28 16.79 -4.07
CA ALA A 25 -5.63 15.52 -3.45
C ALA A 25 -6.47 15.72 -2.17
N VAL A 26 -6.12 16.69 -1.32
CA VAL A 26 -6.93 17.06 -0.14
C VAL A 26 -8.33 17.51 -0.53
N LEU A 27 -8.44 18.39 -1.53
CA LEU A 27 -9.74 18.84 -2.06
C LEU A 27 -10.54 17.65 -2.62
N PHE A 28 -9.88 16.75 -3.35
CA PHE A 28 -10.52 15.55 -3.88
C PHE A 28 -11.12 14.68 -2.77
N TYR A 29 -10.40 14.45 -1.66
CA TYR A 29 -10.93 13.66 -0.55
C TYR A 29 -12.14 14.33 0.13
N ASN A 30 -12.11 15.65 0.29
CA ASN A 30 -13.20 16.39 0.96
C ASN A 30 -14.46 16.56 0.09
N ASN A 31 -14.33 16.48 -1.24
CA ASN A 31 -15.43 16.76 -2.17
C ASN A 31 -15.96 15.50 -2.88
N THR A 32 -15.36 14.33 -2.65
CA THR A 32 -15.83 13.07 -3.25
C THR A 32 -16.70 12.33 -2.24
N PRO A 33 -17.99 12.05 -2.53
CA PRO A 33 -18.91 11.41 -1.59
C PRO A 33 -18.38 10.12 -0.95
N TYR A 34 -17.72 9.28 -1.74
CA TYR A 34 -17.12 8.05 -1.23
C TYR A 34 -16.10 8.32 -0.10
N TYR A 35 -15.20 9.28 -0.27
CA TYR A 35 -14.15 9.56 0.72
C TYR A 35 -14.67 10.34 1.92
N SER A 36 -15.67 11.21 1.74
CA SER A 36 -16.30 11.92 2.86
C SER A 36 -16.98 10.97 3.83
N ASP A 37 -17.55 9.87 3.32
CA ASP A 37 -18.26 8.89 4.13
C ASP A 37 -17.30 7.82 4.69
N PHE A 38 -16.29 7.42 3.91
CA PHE A 38 -15.36 6.36 4.26
C PHE A 38 -14.25 6.80 5.23
N LEU A 39 -13.70 8.02 5.08
CA LEU A 39 -12.56 8.45 5.88
C LEU A 39 -12.98 9.04 7.23
N SER A 40 -12.40 8.53 8.30
CA SER A 40 -12.59 9.09 9.64
C SER A 40 -12.08 10.54 9.75
N SER A 41 -12.63 11.29 10.71
CA SER A 41 -12.21 12.67 10.98
C SER A 41 -10.71 12.78 11.30
N GLN A 42 -10.14 11.77 11.96
CA GLN A 42 -8.73 11.68 12.29
C GLN A 42 -7.88 11.52 11.02
N THR A 43 -8.32 10.68 10.09
CA THR A 43 -7.66 10.49 8.79
C THR A 43 -7.60 11.79 8.00
N ILE A 44 -8.73 12.50 7.87
CA ILE A 44 -8.80 13.77 7.15
C ILE A 44 -7.89 14.82 7.79
N LYS A 45 -7.93 14.96 9.13
CA LYS A 45 -7.04 15.86 9.87
C LYS A 45 -5.57 15.54 9.62
N THR A 46 -5.19 14.27 9.59
CA THR A 46 -3.80 13.87 9.34
C THR A 46 -3.36 14.17 7.90
N LEU A 47 -4.24 13.96 6.91
CA LEU A 47 -3.96 14.36 5.53
C LEU A 47 -3.77 15.88 5.40
N LEU A 48 -4.59 16.67 6.10
CA LEU A 48 -4.43 18.13 6.18
C LEU A 48 -3.10 18.52 6.83
N VAL A 49 -2.74 17.89 7.96
CA VAL A 49 -1.46 18.14 8.63
C VAL A 49 -0.27 17.80 7.71
N LEU A 50 -0.33 16.71 6.95
CA LEU A 50 0.70 16.38 5.96
C LEU A 50 0.80 17.44 4.85
N ALA A 51 -0.33 17.94 4.36
CA ALA A 51 -0.35 19.00 3.34
C ALA A 51 0.20 20.34 3.87
N ILE A 52 -0.20 20.75 5.08
CA ILE A 52 0.32 21.94 5.75
C ILE A 52 1.82 21.78 6.02
N SER A 53 2.25 20.61 6.50
CA SER A 53 3.66 20.31 6.74
C SER A 53 4.48 20.44 5.45
N TYR A 54 3.99 19.91 4.32
CA TYR A 54 4.66 20.11 3.03
C TYR A 54 4.69 21.59 2.60
N THR A 55 3.61 22.34 2.87
CA THR A 55 3.55 23.78 2.58
C THR A 55 4.65 24.55 3.32
N LEU A 56 4.88 24.24 4.60
CA LEU A 56 5.89 24.92 5.40
C LEU A 56 7.30 24.40 5.11
N PHE A 57 7.53 23.10 5.32
CA PHE A 57 8.86 22.51 5.24
C PHE A 57 9.34 22.30 3.80
N GLY A 58 8.42 22.10 2.85
CA GLY A 58 8.76 22.01 1.43
C GLY A 58 9.34 23.33 0.91
N LEU A 59 8.75 24.47 1.30
CA LEU A 59 9.27 25.79 0.92
C LEU A 59 10.71 25.98 1.43
N ILE A 60 10.93 25.69 2.72
CA ILE A 60 12.26 25.77 3.35
C ILE A 60 13.26 24.87 2.62
N TYR A 61 12.86 23.63 2.31
CA TYR A 61 13.70 22.68 1.57
C TYR A 61 14.12 23.20 0.20
N TYR A 62 13.19 23.74 -0.60
CA TYR A 62 13.50 24.26 -1.94
C TYR A 62 14.32 25.56 -1.90
N ILE A 63 14.27 26.33 -0.82
CA ILE A 63 15.14 27.50 -0.62
C ILE A 63 16.59 27.03 -0.35
N ILE A 64 16.77 26.07 0.56
CA ILE A 64 18.10 25.64 1.04
C ILE A 64 18.83 24.73 0.05
N ILE A 65 18.12 23.84 -0.65
CA ILE A 65 18.77 22.83 -1.47
C ILE A 65 19.60 23.45 -2.61
N PRO A 66 20.86 23.04 -2.83
CA PRO A 66 21.67 23.51 -3.94
C PRO A 66 21.00 23.21 -5.28
N SER A 67 21.05 24.19 -6.20
CA SER A 67 20.37 24.13 -7.50
C SER A 67 20.76 22.92 -8.35
N GLU A 68 22.02 22.51 -8.26
CA GLU A 68 22.59 21.37 -8.99
C GLU A 68 22.01 20.03 -8.52
N LYS A 69 21.51 19.97 -7.29
CA LYS A 69 20.89 18.76 -6.71
C LYS A 69 19.40 18.65 -7.02
N ILE A 70 18.79 19.67 -7.61
CA ILE A 70 17.37 19.68 -7.93
C ILE A 70 17.12 18.85 -9.18
N LYS A 71 16.64 17.64 -8.96
CA LYS A 71 16.03 16.82 -9.99
C LYS A 71 14.61 17.31 -10.26
N GLU A 72 14.09 16.99 -11.45
CA GLU A 72 12.71 17.30 -11.79
C GLU A 72 11.75 16.69 -10.76
N SER A 73 10.86 17.52 -10.22
CA SER A 73 9.85 17.07 -9.27
C SER A 73 8.74 16.31 -10.00
N LYS A 74 8.14 15.32 -9.32
CA LYS A 74 7.01 14.56 -9.89
C LYS A 74 5.87 15.47 -10.33
N GLY A 75 5.56 16.52 -9.56
CA GLY A 75 4.56 17.51 -9.94
C GLY A 75 4.90 18.21 -11.24
N SER A 76 6.16 18.66 -11.39
CA SER A 76 6.60 19.27 -12.64
C SER A 76 6.54 18.31 -13.83
N THR A 77 7.00 17.07 -13.66
CA THR A 77 6.87 16.02 -14.68
C THR A 77 5.41 15.82 -15.11
N ILE A 78 4.49 15.68 -14.14
CA ILE A 78 3.07 15.42 -14.42
C ILE A 78 2.43 16.61 -15.14
N PHE A 79 2.56 17.83 -14.61
CA PHE A 79 1.93 19.00 -15.23
C PHE A 79 2.50 19.32 -16.61
N ARG A 80 3.81 19.14 -16.82
CA ARG A 80 4.42 19.29 -18.16
C ARG A 80 3.93 18.24 -19.13
N ALA A 81 3.84 16.98 -18.70
CA ALA A 81 3.29 15.90 -19.51
C ALA A 81 1.84 16.21 -19.92
N LEU A 82 0.99 16.61 -18.97
CA LEU A 82 -0.40 16.99 -19.22
C LEU A 82 -0.50 18.18 -20.18
N ALA A 83 0.24 19.26 -19.95
CA ALA A 83 0.23 20.43 -20.83
C ALA A 83 0.68 20.09 -22.25
N ARG A 84 1.74 19.27 -22.38
CA ARG A 84 2.28 18.79 -23.66
C ARG A 84 1.25 17.94 -24.41
N ILE A 85 0.61 16.99 -23.72
CA ILE A 85 -0.41 16.12 -24.30
C ILE A 85 -1.63 16.95 -24.73
N SER A 86 -2.16 17.81 -23.85
CA SER A 86 -3.31 18.67 -24.18
C SER A 86 -3.04 19.53 -25.41
N LYS A 87 -1.86 20.16 -25.51
CA LYS A 87 -1.46 20.95 -26.69
C LYS A 87 -1.39 20.10 -27.96
N ASN A 88 -0.82 18.91 -27.87
CA ASN A 88 -0.73 17.99 -29.01
C ASN A 88 -2.11 17.47 -29.43
N THR A 89 -3.01 17.20 -28.48
CA THR A 89 -4.40 16.79 -28.75
C THR A 89 -5.17 17.90 -29.45
N ILE A 90 -5.08 19.16 -28.97
CA ILE A 90 -5.72 20.30 -29.63
C ILE A 90 -5.18 20.48 -31.06
N HIS A 91 -3.86 20.36 -31.23
CA HIS A 91 -3.24 20.43 -32.55
C HIS A 91 -3.71 19.30 -33.48
N TYR A 92 -3.86 18.08 -32.94
CA TYR A 92 -4.39 16.93 -33.67
C TYR A 92 -5.83 17.15 -34.11
N ILE A 93 -6.70 17.60 -33.20
CA ILE A 93 -8.11 17.88 -33.49
C ILE A 93 -8.22 18.97 -34.57
N LYS A 94 -7.44 20.05 -34.46
CA LYS A 94 -7.44 21.14 -35.46
C LYS A 94 -6.89 20.72 -36.83
N ASN A 95 -5.99 19.74 -36.88
CA ASN A 95 -5.32 19.30 -38.09
C ASN A 95 -5.61 17.81 -38.37
N PHE A 96 -6.85 17.36 -38.15
CA PHE A 96 -7.20 15.94 -38.21
C PHE A 96 -6.87 15.29 -39.56
N ASN A 97 -7.02 16.06 -40.64
CA ASN A 97 -6.74 15.67 -42.02
C ASN A 97 -5.25 15.77 -42.42
N SER A 98 -4.37 16.26 -41.54
CA SER A 98 -2.94 16.38 -41.83
C SER A 98 -2.28 15.00 -41.89
N PRO A 99 -1.42 14.74 -42.90
CA PRO A 99 -0.61 13.52 -42.95
C PRO A 99 0.46 13.49 -41.85
N TYR A 100 0.85 14.65 -41.31
CA TYR A 100 1.80 14.76 -40.21
C TYR A 100 1.08 14.80 -38.86
N LYS A 101 1.26 13.75 -38.06
CA LYS A 101 0.65 13.60 -36.72
C LYS A 101 1.76 13.42 -35.68
N LYS A 102 1.88 14.37 -34.74
CA LYS A 102 2.77 14.18 -33.58
C LYS A 102 2.24 13.05 -32.69
N PRO A 103 3.10 12.13 -32.20
CA PRO A 103 2.66 11.05 -31.33
C PRO A 103 2.18 11.59 -29.97
N LEU A 104 1.02 11.10 -29.51
CA LEU A 104 0.43 11.41 -28.20
C LEU A 104 1.02 10.56 -27.05
N ARG A 105 2.26 10.07 -27.21
CA ARG A 105 2.84 9.10 -26.29
C ARG A 105 3.44 9.78 -25.05
N MET A 106 3.15 9.20 -23.88
CA MET A 106 3.86 9.52 -22.64
C MET A 106 5.21 8.82 -22.59
N GLU A 107 6.21 9.51 -22.07
CA GLU A 107 7.50 8.94 -21.75
C GLU A 107 7.39 8.03 -20.51
N HIS A 108 8.35 7.12 -20.35
CA HIS A 108 8.32 6.15 -19.27
C HIS A 108 8.33 6.80 -17.87
N HIS A 109 9.13 7.86 -17.70
CA HIS A 109 9.25 8.57 -16.44
C HIS A 109 7.97 9.37 -16.11
N GLU A 110 7.31 9.96 -17.12
CA GLU A 110 6.01 10.63 -16.97
C GLU A 110 4.91 9.64 -16.56
N LYS A 111 4.82 8.48 -17.24
CA LYS A 111 3.86 7.42 -16.89
C LYS A 111 4.08 6.94 -15.46
N THR A 112 5.34 6.76 -15.05
CA THR A 112 5.70 6.37 -13.69
C THR A 112 5.26 7.40 -12.67
N ALA A 113 5.45 8.69 -12.94
CA ALA A 113 5.03 9.77 -12.05
C ALA A 113 3.49 9.81 -11.87
N ILE A 114 2.74 9.69 -12.97
CA ILE A 114 1.27 9.69 -12.95
C ILE A 114 0.74 8.46 -12.19
N LEU A 115 1.20 7.26 -12.53
CA LEU A 115 0.75 6.04 -11.85
C LEU A 115 1.10 6.07 -10.36
N PHE A 116 2.27 6.59 -10.01
CA PHE A 116 2.68 6.72 -8.63
C PHE A 116 1.82 7.73 -7.84
N LEU A 117 1.38 8.82 -8.48
CA LEU A 117 0.42 9.73 -7.89
C LEU A 117 -0.90 9.00 -7.60
N ILE A 118 -1.40 8.19 -8.52
CA ILE A 118 -2.63 7.38 -8.32
C ILE A 118 -2.46 6.40 -7.15
N VAL A 119 -1.31 5.70 -7.07
CA VAL A 119 -0.99 4.83 -5.93
C VAL A 119 -1.09 5.61 -4.61
N LYS A 120 -0.49 6.80 -4.53
CA LYS A 120 -0.54 7.61 -3.31
C LYS A 120 -1.95 8.11 -2.99
N ILE A 121 -2.68 8.60 -3.99
CA ILE A 121 -4.04 9.11 -3.80
C ILE A 121 -4.97 8.03 -3.28
N PHE A 122 -4.80 6.79 -3.75
CA PHE A 122 -5.64 5.67 -3.31
C PHE A 122 -5.18 5.11 -1.95
N PHE A 123 -3.91 4.71 -1.82
CA PHE A 123 -3.47 3.93 -0.67
C PHE A 123 -3.13 4.75 0.58
N LEU A 124 -2.65 6.00 0.44
CA LEU A 124 -2.31 6.81 1.62
C LEU A 124 -3.52 7.06 2.54
N PRO A 125 -4.66 7.60 2.06
CA PRO A 125 -5.81 7.83 2.93
C PRO A 125 -6.37 6.51 3.48
N LEU A 126 -6.37 5.45 2.67
CA LEU A 126 -6.84 4.12 3.06
C LEU A 126 -6.02 3.54 4.22
N MET A 127 -4.68 3.54 4.12
CA MET A 127 -3.82 3.01 5.17
C MET A 127 -3.89 3.83 6.46
N LEU A 128 -4.00 5.16 6.34
CA LEU A 128 -4.21 6.04 7.50
C LEU A 128 -5.56 5.75 8.18
N ASN A 129 -6.59 5.47 7.39
CA ASN A 129 -7.89 5.12 7.93
C ASN A 129 -7.85 3.80 8.71
N PHE A 130 -7.30 2.75 8.10
CA PHE A 130 -7.10 1.47 8.78
C PHE A 130 -6.21 1.61 10.03
N PHE A 131 -5.18 2.46 9.99
CA PHE A 131 -4.37 2.75 11.16
C PHE A 131 -5.20 3.35 12.30
N TYR A 132 -6.03 4.36 12.04
CA TYR A 132 -6.86 4.96 13.08
C TYR A 132 -7.95 4.03 13.60
N GLU A 133 -8.56 3.21 12.74
CA GLU A 133 -9.51 2.17 13.15
C GLU A 133 -8.87 1.19 14.13
N ASN A 134 -7.70 0.64 13.77
CA ASN A 134 -6.96 -0.27 14.64
C ASN A 134 -6.46 0.43 15.92
N LEU A 135 -6.04 1.70 15.83
CA LEU A 135 -5.59 2.47 17.00
C LEU A 135 -6.73 2.68 18.00
N ASN A 136 -7.91 3.02 17.50
CA ASN A 136 -9.10 3.21 18.32
C ASN A 136 -9.54 1.87 18.94
N TYR A 137 -9.49 0.78 18.17
CA TYR A 137 -9.75 -0.56 18.68
C TYR A 137 -8.83 -0.90 19.86
N ILE A 138 -7.51 -0.69 19.72
CA ILE A 138 -6.55 -0.94 20.81
C ILE A 138 -6.78 -0.03 22.02
N LYS A 139 -7.03 1.27 21.80
CA LYS A 139 -7.33 2.22 22.89
C LYS A 139 -8.57 1.82 23.70
N ASN A 140 -9.60 1.34 23.03
CA ASN A 140 -10.83 0.92 23.70
C ASN A 140 -10.65 -0.39 24.49
N ASN A 141 -9.64 -1.20 24.16
CA ASN A 141 -9.36 -2.50 24.80
C ASN A 141 -8.15 -2.47 25.76
N ILE A 142 -7.43 -1.35 25.91
CA ILE A 142 -6.20 -1.29 26.72
C ILE A 142 -6.45 -1.43 28.23
N PHE A 143 -7.65 -1.07 28.69
CA PHE A 143 -8.02 -1.16 30.11
C PHE A 143 -8.24 -2.59 30.61
N ILE A 144 -8.23 -3.59 29.72
CA ILE A 144 -8.41 -4.99 30.09
C ILE A 144 -7.14 -5.56 30.77
N PHE A 145 -5.97 -4.92 30.61
CA PHE A 145 -4.69 -5.37 31.17
C PHE A 145 -4.45 -4.98 32.65
N LYS A 146 -5.49 -4.61 33.41
CA LYS A 146 -5.34 -4.14 34.80
C LYS A 146 -4.79 -5.20 35.77
N ASP A 147 -4.95 -6.48 35.46
CA ASP A 147 -4.35 -7.59 36.21
C ASP A 147 -3.62 -8.57 35.27
N PRO A 148 -2.29 -8.43 35.09
CA PRO A 148 -1.52 -9.26 34.17
C PRO A 148 -1.54 -10.76 34.50
N LEU A 149 -1.71 -11.13 35.78
CA LEU A 149 -1.75 -12.54 36.20
C LEU A 149 -3.02 -13.23 35.72
N SER A 150 -4.14 -12.50 35.62
CA SER A 150 -5.42 -13.02 35.09
C SER A 150 -5.35 -13.42 33.60
N LEU A 151 -4.37 -12.88 32.86
CA LEU A 151 -4.19 -13.12 31.42
C LEU A 151 -3.50 -14.44 31.09
N LEU A 152 -2.95 -15.13 32.09
CA LEU A 152 -2.26 -16.42 31.91
C LEU A 152 -3.22 -17.60 31.74
N SER A 153 -4.51 -17.40 31.99
CA SER A 153 -5.52 -18.45 31.77
C SER A 153 -5.84 -18.63 30.28
N ILE A 154 -6.15 -19.86 29.87
CA ILE A 154 -6.58 -20.17 28.49
C ILE A 154 -7.82 -19.34 28.11
N ASN A 155 -8.75 -19.16 29.06
CA ASN A 155 -9.95 -18.36 28.84
C ASN A 155 -9.61 -16.90 28.55
N ALA A 156 -8.76 -16.26 29.37
CA ALA A 156 -8.34 -14.89 29.15
C ALA A 156 -7.50 -14.72 27.88
N PHE A 157 -6.64 -15.71 27.55
CA PHE A 157 -5.94 -15.69 26.26
C PHE A 157 -6.94 -15.61 25.12
N ASN A 158 -7.94 -16.49 25.12
CA ASN A 158 -8.93 -16.57 24.07
C ASN A 158 -9.75 -15.27 24.00
N THR A 159 -10.41 -14.88 25.08
CA THR A 159 -11.40 -13.80 25.02
C THR A 159 -10.80 -12.40 24.99
N ILE A 160 -9.58 -12.22 25.51
CA ILE A 160 -8.96 -10.90 25.69
C ILE A 160 -7.68 -10.78 24.86
N LEU A 161 -6.70 -11.64 25.11
CA LEU A 161 -5.35 -11.41 24.59
C LEU A 161 -5.30 -11.59 23.08
N PHE A 162 -5.94 -12.63 22.57
CA PHE A 162 -5.91 -12.96 21.14
C PHE A 162 -6.49 -11.84 20.26
N PRO A 163 -7.71 -11.32 20.48
CA PRO A 163 -8.24 -10.22 19.67
C PRO A 163 -7.36 -8.95 19.73
N VAL A 164 -6.79 -8.65 20.91
CA VAL A 164 -5.86 -7.53 21.07
C VAL A 164 -4.58 -7.74 20.26
N LEU A 165 -4.00 -8.95 20.27
CA LEU A 165 -2.81 -9.27 19.47
C LEU A 165 -3.09 -9.15 17.97
N VAL A 166 -4.26 -9.60 17.50
CA VAL A 166 -4.69 -9.43 16.11
C VAL A 166 -4.76 -7.94 15.76
N GLY A 167 -5.43 -7.13 16.59
CA GLY A 167 -5.52 -5.68 16.40
C GLY A 167 -4.15 -4.98 16.43
N MET A 168 -3.22 -5.43 17.28
CA MET A 168 -1.85 -4.89 17.33
C MET A 168 -1.07 -5.18 16.05
N VAL A 169 -1.23 -6.38 15.48
CA VAL A 169 -0.59 -6.74 14.20
C VAL A 169 -1.04 -5.80 13.10
N PHE A 170 -2.36 -5.61 12.94
CA PHE A 170 -2.90 -4.72 11.90
C PHE A 170 -2.61 -3.24 12.17
N LEU A 171 -2.54 -2.82 13.44
CA LEU A 171 -2.09 -1.47 13.80
C LEU A 171 -0.67 -1.19 13.32
N ILE A 172 0.27 -2.11 13.59
CA ILE A 172 1.68 -1.93 13.20
C ILE A 172 1.83 -2.01 11.68
N ASP A 173 1.14 -2.96 11.04
CA ASP A 173 1.16 -3.14 9.57
C ASP A 173 0.70 -1.86 8.86
N THR A 174 -0.47 -1.34 9.24
CA THR A 174 -1.07 -0.15 8.63
C THR A 174 -0.29 1.12 8.95
N LEU A 175 0.36 1.21 10.12
CA LEU A 175 1.31 2.28 10.44
C LEU A 175 2.51 2.27 9.47
N TRP A 176 3.11 1.09 9.24
CA TRP A 176 4.26 0.95 8.35
C TRP A 176 3.90 1.34 6.92
N PHE A 177 2.79 0.82 6.40
CA PHE A 177 2.33 1.17 5.05
C PHE A 177 1.94 2.66 4.94
N SER A 178 1.30 3.24 5.95
CA SER A 178 1.02 4.68 6.01
C SER A 178 2.30 5.51 5.88
N PHE A 179 3.35 5.12 6.59
CA PHE A 179 4.68 5.74 6.46
C PHE A 179 5.25 5.56 5.05
N GLY A 180 5.20 4.35 4.50
CA GLY A 180 5.69 4.02 3.16
C GLY A 180 5.03 4.84 2.05
N TYR A 181 3.73 5.12 2.14
CA TYR A 181 3.03 5.97 1.18
C TYR A 181 3.24 7.47 1.42
N SER A 182 3.48 7.90 2.66
CA SER A 182 3.66 9.31 3.00
C SER A 182 4.99 9.87 2.50
N PHE A 183 6.11 9.18 2.75
CA PHE A 183 7.45 9.77 2.62
C PHE A 183 8.36 9.03 1.64
N GLU A 184 9.14 9.81 0.86
CA GLU A 184 10.24 9.31 0.04
C GLU A 184 11.49 10.13 0.33
N ALA A 185 12.56 9.46 0.75
CA ALA A 185 13.83 10.12 1.03
C ALA A 185 15.01 9.27 0.56
N GLY A 186 16.04 9.95 0.04
CA GLY A 186 17.24 9.27 -0.49
C GLY A 186 17.94 8.42 0.56
N PHE A 187 18.07 8.93 1.79
CA PHE A 187 18.73 8.23 2.89
C PHE A 187 17.95 6.99 3.36
N LEU A 188 16.63 6.95 3.15
CA LEU A 188 15.79 5.78 3.44
C LEU A 188 15.83 4.71 2.36
N LYS A 189 16.51 4.97 1.22
CA LYS A 189 16.59 4.08 0.05
C LYS A 189 15.20 3.57 -0.41
N ASN A 190 14.18 4.43 -0.31
CA ASN A 190 12.78 4.08 -0.62
C ASN A 190 12.19 4.88 -1.79
N LYS A 191 13.05 5.47 -2.63
CA LYS A 191 12.61 6.18 -3.84
C LYS A 191 12.01 5.18 -4.83
N ILE A 192 10.93 5.60 -5.47
CA ILE A 192 10.29 4.83 -6.53
C ILE A 192 11.26 4.59 -7.70
N LYS A 193 11.41 3.32 -8.11
CA LYS A 193 12.09 2.93 -9.35
C LYS A 193 11.07 2.78 -10.49
N SER A 194 9.95 2.10 -10.23
CA SER A 194 8.86 1.90 -11.21
C SER A 194 7.53 1.55 -10.54
N VAL A 195 6.43 1.68 -11.28
CA VAL A 195 5.07 1.32 -10.85
C VAL A 195 4.53 0.22 -11.79
N GLU A 196 3.71 -0.69 -11.26
CA GLU A 196 3.06 -1.76 -12.01
C GLU A 196 2.40 -1.20 -13.27
N PRO A 197 2.86 -1.58 -14.48
CA PRO A 197 2.39 -0.95 -15.71
C PRO A 197 1.14 -1.61 -16.32
N THR A 198 0.71 -2.77 -15.83
CA THR A 198 -0.36 -3.58 -16.42
C THR A 198 -1.69 -3.40 -15.71
N ILE A 199 -2.78 -3.34 -16.48
CA ILE A 199 -4.14 -3.21 -15.93
C ILE A 199 -4.48 -4.40 -15.02
N ILE A 200 -4.06 -5.62 -15.38
CA ILE A 200 -4.33 -6.82 -14.59
C ILE A 200 -3.71 -6.70 -13.19
N GLY A 201 -2.44 -6.28 -13.07
CA GLY A 201 -1.78 -6.09 -11.78
C GLY A 201 -2.49 -5.06 -10.89
N TRP A 202 -3.01 -3.99 -11.49
CA TRP A 202 -3.86 -3.01 -10.80
C TRP A 202 -5.19 -3.62 -10.34
N ILE A 203 -5.93 -4.29 -11.22
CA ILE A 203 -7.24 -4.88 -10.89
C ILE A 203 -7.12 -5.88 -9.73
N VAL A 204 -6.22 -6.85 -9.83
CA VAL A 204 -6.10 -7.90 -8.78
C VAL A 204 -5.63 -7.33 -7.45
N THR A 205 -4.82 -6.27 -7.48
CA THR A 205 -4.42 -5.58 -6.26
C THR A 205 -5.57 -4.77 -5.68
N LEU A 206 -6.28 -3.99 -6.49
CA LEU A 206 -7.37 -3.12 -6.04
C LEU A 206 -8.56 -3.91 -5.50
N ILE A 207 -8.90 -5.07 -6.09
CA ILE A 207 -9.94 -5.98 -5.58
C ILE A 207 -9.69 -6.38 -4.11
N CYS A 208 -8.45 -6.35 -3.64
CA CYS A 208 -8.12 -6.65 -2.24
C CYS A 208 -8.44 -5.51 -1.26
N TYR A 209 -8.96 -4.36 -1.71
CA TYR A 209 -9.17 -3.16 -0.90
C TYR A 209 -10.53 -2.50 -1.16
N PRO A 210 -11.11 -1.80 -0.16
CA PRO A 210 -12.31 -1.01 -0.35
C PRO A 210 -12.14 0.09 -1.40
N PRO A 211 -13.17 0.40 -2.21
CA PRO A 211 -14.51 -0.23 -2.18
C PRO A 211 -14.60 -1.53 -2.99
N PHE A 212 -13.55 -1.90 -3.71
CA PHE A 212 -13.58 -2.98 -4.68
C PHE A 212 -13.76 -4.37 -4.03
N ASN A 213 -13.17 -4.59 -2.85
CA ASN A 213 -13.41 -5.82 -2.09
C ASN A 213 -14.88 -5.96 -1.68
N SER A 214 -15.53 -4.86 -1.26
CA SER A 214 -16.96 -4.86 -0.91
C SER A 214 -17.83 -5.16 -2.12
N ILE A 215 -17.51 -4.59 -3.29
CA ILE A 215 -18.19 -4.91 -4.54
C ILE A 215 -18.02 -6.39 -4.91
N PHE A 216 -16.80 -6.92 -4.78
CA PHE A 216 -16.54 -8.34 -5.02
C PHE A 216 -17.31 -9.24 -4.05
N ASN A 217 -17.39 -8.85 -2.78
CA ASN A 217 -18.11 -9.58 -1.74
C ASN A 217 -19.63 -9.60 -1.94
N ASN A 218 -20.20 -8.73 -2.78
CA ASN A 218 -21.61 -8.84 -3.19
C ASN A 218 -21.89 -10.06 -4.09
N TYR A 219 -20.84 -10.66 -4.67
CA TYR A 219 -20.94 -11.84 -5.54
C TYR A 219 -20.34 -13.10 -4.91
N VAL A 220 -19.40 -12.94 -3.97
CA VAL A 220 -18.70 -14.02 -3.29
C VAL A 220 -18.67 -13.71 -1.80
N ASP A 221 -19.47 -14.43 -1.02
CA ASP A 221 -19.59 -14.20 0.42
C ASP A 221 -18.23 -14.33 1.13
N TRP A 222 -18.01 -13.46 2.12
CA TRP A 222 -16.82 -13.49 2.98
C TRP A 222 -17.07 -14.34 4.23
N TYR A 223 -16.36 -15.47 4.35
CA TYR A 223 -16.54 -16.42 5.45
C TYR A 223 -15.48 -16.32 6.55
N ALA A 224 -14.30 -15.76 6.27
CA ALA A 224 -13.22 -15.73 7.24
C ALA A 224 -13.54 -14.80 8.42
N ASN A 225 -13.37 -15.29 9.64
CA ASN A 225 -13.65 -14.56 10.88
C ASN A 225 -12.43 -14.60 11.80
N ASP A 226 -11.85 -13.44 12.11
CA ASP A 226 -10.64 -13.35 12.92
C ASP A 226 -10.85 -13.89 14.35
N ASN A 227 -12.08 -13.86 14.88
CA ASN A 227 -12.41 -14.24 16.26
C ASN A 227 -13.01 -15.65 16.39
N ILE A 228 -12.60 -16.62 15.57
CA ILE A 228 -13.16 -17.97 15.61
C ILE A 228 -13.14 -18.62 16.99
N GLU A 229 -14.19 -19.39 17.28
CA GLU A 229 -14.30 -20.28 18.43
C GLU A 229 -14.61 -21.69 17.93
N LEU A 230 -13.92 -22.68 18.49
CA LEU A 230 -14.12 -24.10 18.22
C LEU A 230 -14.86 -24.77 19.38
N SER A 231 -15.21 -26.05 19.19
CA SER A 231 -16.02 -26.85 20.12
C SER A 231 -15.51 -26.89 21.57
N THR A 232 -14.22 -26.69 21.81
CA THR A 232 -13.63 -26.68 23.16
C THR A 232 -12.70 -25.49 23.34
N LEU A 233 -12.59 -25.03 24.60
CA LEU A 233 -11.71 -23.93 24.97
C LEU A 233 -10.23 -24.21 24.60
N ASN A 234 -9.76 -25.42 24.85
CA ASN A 234 -8.39 -25.84 24.58
C ASN A 234 -8.11 -25.90 23.07
N LEU A 235 -9.06 -26.40 22.27
CA LEU A 235 -8.90 -26.43 20.82
C LEU A 235 -8.88 -25.00 20.25
N THR A 236 -9.77 -24.13 20.72
CA THR A 236 -9.77 -22.70 20.36
C THR A 236 -8.43 -22.05 20.65
N PHE A 237 -7.86 -22.33 21.83
CA PHE A 237 -6.55 -21.81 22.22
C PHE A 237 -5.42 -22.27 21.29
N ILE A 238 -5.33 -23.57 21.02
CA ILE A 238 -4.31 -24.13 20.13
C ILE A 238 -4.41 -23.54 18.72
N ILE A 239 -5.62 -23.47 18.17
CA ILE A 239 -5.83 -22.88 16.84
C ILE A 239 -5.51 -21.39 16.82
N ARG A 240 -5.87 -20.64 17.86
CA ARG A 240 -5.53 -19.22 17.97
C ARG A 240 -4.02 -18.98 18.10
N LEU A 241 -3.27 -19.84 18.79
CA LEU A 241 -1.80 -19.79 18.77
C LEU A 241 -1.25 -19.96 17.36
N LEU A 242 -1.81 -20.90 16.58
CA LEU A 242 -1.43 -21.10 15.18
C LEU A 242 -1.76 -19.88 14.30
N LEU A 243 -2.93 -19.25 14.51
CA LEU A 243 -3.30 -18.01 13.83
C LEU A 243 -2.33 -16.86 14.16
N ILE A 244 -1.94 -16.71 15.43
CA ILE A 244 -0.93 -15.72 15.85
C ILE A 244 0.42 -15.99 15.20
N PHE A 245 0.82 -17.25 15.04
CA PHE A 245 2.04 -17.59 14.30
C PHE A 245 2.00 -17.10 12.85
N PHE A 246 0.90 -17.33 12.12
CA PHE A 246 0.76 -16.82 10.76
C PHE A 246 0.74 -15.29 10.70
N LEU A 247 0.05 -14.64 11.64
CA LEU A 247 0.07 -13.18 11.74
C LEU A 247 1.46 -12.62 12.08
N PHE A 248 2.25 -13.33 12.88
CA PHE A 248 3.63 -12.97 13.15
C PHE A 248 4.50 -13.07 11.89
N VAL A 249 4.35 -14.14 11.09
CA VAL A 249 5.04 -14.24 9.79
C VAL A 249 4.60 -13.13 8.83
N TYR A 250 3.31 -12.81 8.80
CA TYR A 250 2.77 -11.68 8.03
C TYR A 250 3.41 -10.35 8.46
N LEU A 251 3.39 -10.04 9.76
CA LEU A 251 3.93 -8.79 10.28
C LEU A 251 5.44 -8.68 10.09
N SER A 252 6.17 -9.77 10.33
CA SER A 252 7.63 -9.80 10.13
C SER A 252 8.02 -9.56 8.66
N ALA A 253 7.18 -9.99 7.70
CA ALA A 253 7.34 -9.64 6.30
C ALA A 253 7.15 -8.13 6.06
N THR A 254 6.13 -7.50 6.65
CA THR A 254 5.94 -6.04 6.58
C THR A 254 7.12 -5.29 7.18
N LEU A 255 7.59 -5.67 8.36
CA LEU A 255 8.74 -5.04 9.03
C LEU A 255 10.03 -5.23 8.20
N ALA A 256 10.20 -6.38 7.55
CA ALA A 256 11.31 -6.63 6.64
C ALA A 256 11.28 -5.73 5.39
N LEU A 257 10.10 -5.37 4.87
CA LEU A 257 10.01 -4.36 3.80
C LEU A 257 10.53 -3.00 4.27
N GLY A 258 10.33 -2.65 5.55
CA GLY A 258 10.79 -1.40 6.13
C GLY A 258 10.18 -0.20 5.41
N THR A 259 11.01 0.79 5.07
CA THR A 259 10.58 2.02 4.38
C THR A 259 10.13 1.84 2.93
N LYS A 260 10.31 0.63 2.38
CA LYS A 260 9.95 0.28 1.00
C LYS A 260 8.54 -0.32 0.88
N CYS A 261 7.83 -0.55 1.99
CA CYS A 261 6.48 -1.10 1.98
C CYS A 261 5.53 -0.23 1.12
N SER A 262 4.98 -0.84 0.08
CA SER A 262 3.99 -0.22 -0.80
C SER A 262 3.50 -1.23 -1.84
N ASN A 263 2.24 -1.11 -2.20
CA ASN A 263 1.62 -1.89 -3.27
C ASN A 263 1.95 -1.29 -4.63
N LEU A 264 1.94 -2.13 -5.67
CA LEU A 264 2.09 -1.73 -7.08
C LEU A 264 3.39 -1.00 -7.42
N THR A 265 4.40 -1.01 -6.54
CA THR A 265 5.62 -0.24 -6.78
C THR A 265 6.89 -1.02 -6.50
N ASN A 266 7.91 -0.78 -7.33
CA ASN A 266 9.27 -1.20 -7.05
C ASN A 266 10.02 -0.02 -6.38
N ARG A 267 10.36 -0.17 -5.10
CA ARG A 267 11.19 0.77 -4.31
C ARG A 267 12.55 0.16 -3.93
N GLY A 268 12.97 -0.86 -4.66
CA GLY A 268 14.15 -1.67 -4.41
C GLY A 268 13.81 -3.01 -3.78
N ILE A 269 14.66 -4.00 -4.00
CA ILE A 269 14.39 -5.39 -3.62
C ILE A 269 14.76 -5.62 -2.15
N VAL A 270 14.00 -6.50 -1.50
CA VAL A 270 14.18 -6.89 -0.09
C VAL A 270 14.34 -8.41 -0.05
N THR A 271 15.44 -8.87 0.55
CA THR A 271 15.82 -10.29 0.58
C THR A 271 16.11 -10.78 2.01
N ARG A 272 15.74 -10.01 3.03
CA ARG A 272 16.01 -10.30 4.45
C ARG A 272 14.73 -10.71 5.19
N GLY A 273 14.88 -11.32 6.36
CA GLY A 273 13.74 -11.81 7.15
C GLY A 273 13.03 -12.96 6.43
N PRO A 274 11.69 -13.01 6.45
CA PRO A 274 10.93 -14.08 5.79
C PRO A 274 11.20 -14.19 4.27
N TYR A 275 11.58 -13.07 3.62
CA TYR A 275 11.98 -13.04 2.22
C TYR A 275 13.28 -13.81 1.92
N SER A 276 14.05 -14.22 2.92
CA SER A 276 15.21 -15.11 2.68
C SER A 276 14.81 -16.57 2.41
N ILE A 277 13.56 -16.95 2.69
CA ILE A 277 13.05 -18.32 2.62
C ILE A 277 12.07 -18.48 1.45
N ILE A 278 11.11 -17.57 1.33
CA ILE A 278 10.05 -17.57 0.31
C ILE A 278 9.81 -16.15 -0.20
N ARG A 279 9.35 -15.99 -1.45
CA ARG A 279 9.19 -14.66 -2.06
C ARG A 279 7.95 -13.89 -1.60
N HIS A 280 6.87 -14.57 -1.20
CA HIS A 280 5.60 -13.95 -0.79
C HIS A 280 5.11 -14.41 0.59
N PRO A 281 5.89 -14.19 1.67
CA PRO A 281 5.57 -14.64 3.02
C PRO A 281 4.27 -14.03 3.56
N ALA A 282 4.02 -12.74 3.31
CA ALA A 282 2.77 -12.10 3.74
C ALA A 282 1.54 -12.72 3.09
N TYR A 283 1.62 -13.06 1.80
CA TYR A 283 0.48 -13.60 1.06
C TYR A 283 0.13 -15.01 1.50
N ILE A 284 1.11 -15.91 1.67
CA ILE A 284 0.83 -17.27 2.12
C ILE A 284 0.30 -17.29 3.55
N SER A 285 0.89 -16.52 4.47
CA SER A 285 0.45 -16.50 5.86
C SER A 285 -0.95 -15.94 6.01
N LYS A 286 -1.31 -14.90 5.24
CA LYS A 286 -2.65 -14.34 5.23
C LYS A 286 -3.69 -15.33 4.69
N ASN A 287 -3.36 -16.06 3.63
CA ASN A 287 -4.25 -17.08 3.10
C ASN A 287 -4.42 -18.24 4.08
N LEU A 288 -3.34 -18.76 4.67
CA LEU A 288 -3.42 -19.83 5.68
C LEU A 288 -4.22 -19.40 6.91
N PHE A 289 -4.07 -18.15 7.35
CA PHE A 289 -4.90 -17.57 8.39
C PHE A 289 -6.40 -17.67 8.02
N TRP A 290 -6.81 -17.23 6.83
CA TRP A 290 -8.20 -17.31 6.37
C TRP A 290 -8.72 -18.74 6.21
N TRP A 291 -7.90 -19.65 5.70
CA TRP A 291 -8.28 -21.06 5.59
C TRP A 291 -8.55 -21.68 6.97
N ILE A 292 -7.77 -21.32 7.98
CA ILE A 292 -7.97 -21.80 9.35
C ILE A 292 -9.24 -21.19 9.96
N THR A 293 -9.52 -19.91 9.71
CA THR A 293 -10.70 -19.25 10.28
C THR A 293 -12.03 -19.71 9.69
N ILE A 294 -12.04 -20.43 8.56
CA ILE A 294 -13.26 -21.03 8.04
C ILE A 294 -13.50 -22.47 8.53
N ILE A 295 -12.55 -23.10 9.23
CA ILE A 295 -12.67 -24.50 9.68
C ILE A 295 -13.96 -24.76 10.47
N PRO A 296 -14.35 -23.93 11.46
CA PRO A 296 -15.55 -24.20 12.27
C PRO A 296 -16.87 -24.14 11.48
N ILE A 297 -16.86 -23.46 10.33
CA ILE A 297 -18.02 -23.20 9.47
C ILE A 297 -17.84 -23.79 8.06
N ILE A 298 -16.97 -24.81 7.95
CA ILE A 298 -16.55 -25.33 6.66
C ILE A 298 -17.77 -25.80 5.85
N SER A 299 -17.87 -25.26 4.65
CA SER A 299 -18.95 -25.54 3.70
C SER A 299 -18.42 -25.35 2.28
N TRP A 300 -19.09 -25.94 1.30
CA TRP A 300 -18.69 -25.76 -0.10
C TRP A 300 -18.59 -24.28 -0.53
N PRO A 301 -19.55 -23.40 -0.16
CA PRO A 301 -19.41 -21.96 -0.41
C PRO A 301 -18.19 -21.33 0.27
N ALA A 302 -17.90 -21.68 1.53
CA ALA A 302 -16.74 -21.15 2.25
C ALA A 302 -15.41 -21.58 1.62
N VAL A 303 -15.30 -22.84 1.22
CA VAL A 303 -14.12 -23.40 0.52
C VAL A 303 -13.94 -22.74 -0.85
N LEU A 304 -15.02 -22.54 -1.59
CA LEU A 304 -14.98 -21.85 -2.89
C LEU A 304 -14.52 -20.39 -2.72
N SER A 305 -15.08 -19.66 -1.76
CA SER A 305 -14.70 -18.28 -1.45
C SER A 305 -13.22 -18.18 -1.06
N ALA A 306 -12.75 -19.02 -0.13
CA ALA A 306 -11.35 -19.05 0.29
C ALA A 306 -10.40 -19.41 -0.88
N SER A 307 -10.82 -20.31 -1.77
CA SER A 307 -10.08 -20.67 -2.98
C SER A 307 -9.99 -19.52 -3.97
N LEU A 308 -11.09 -18.77 -4.20
CA LEU A 308 -11.11 -17.60 -5.06
C LEU A 308 -10.20 -16.49 -4.52
N TRP A 309 -10.25 -16.21 -3.23
CA TRP A 309 -9.35 -15.26 -2.59
C TRP A 309 -7.88 -15.71 -2.68
N SER A 310 -7.61 -17.00 -2.46
CA SER A 310 -6.26 -17.57 -2.65
C SER A 310 -5.77 -17.40 -4.10
N PHE A 311 -6.65 -17.60 -5.08
CA PHE A 311 -6.34 -17.41 -6.49
C PHE A 311 -6.07 -15.93 -6.82
N ILE A 312 -6.84 -14.98 -6.27
CA ILE A 312 -6.58 -13.54 -6.43
C ILE A 312 -5.17 -13.19 -5.91
N TYR A 313 -4.79 -13.69 -4.72
CA TYR A 313 -3.46 -13.47 -4.16
C TYR A 313 -2.36 -14.15 -4.98
N TYR A 314 -2.64 -15.31 -5.56
CA TYR A 314 -1.73 -15.98 -6.50
C TYR A 314 -1.47 -15.11 -7.74
N ILE A 315 -2.53 -14.63 -8.41
CA ILE A 315 -2.38 -13.77 -9.59
C ILE A 315 -1.69 -12.45 -9.22
N ARG A 316 -2.03 -11.86 -8.07
CA ARG A 316 -1.35 -10.67 -7.55
C ARG A 316 0.15 -10.89 -7.42
N ALA A 317 0.57 -11.98 -6.78
CA ALA A 317 1.98 -12.35 -6.67
C ALA A 317 2.63 -12.49 -8.05
N VAL A 318 2.02 -13.21 -8.98
CA VAL A 318 2.56 -13.41 -10.34
C VAL A 318 2.70 -12.08 -11.10
N THR A 319 1.71 -11.19 -11.00
CA THR A 319 1.80 -9.85 -11.63
C THR A 319 2.91 -9.02 -11.01
N GLU A 320 3.04 -9.05 -9.68
CA GLU A 320 4.09 -8.36 -8.95
C GLU A 320 5.48 -8.88 -9.35
N GLU A 321 5.68 -10.21 -9.38
CA GLU A 321 6.94 -10.80 -9.85
C GLU A 321 7.25 -10.40 -11.30
N LYS A 322 6.25 -10.41 -12.19
CA LYS A 322 6.43 -10.00 -13.59
C LYS A 322 6.85 -8.53 -13.71
N HIS A 323 6.34 -7.66 -12.85
CA HIS A 323 6.80 -6.27 -12.76
C HIS A 323 8.21 -6.19 -12.21
N LEU A 324 8.50 -6.88 -11.10
CA LEU A 324 9.79 -6.85 -10.42
C LEU A 324 10.92 -7.49 -11.23
N LEU A 325 10.66 -8.48 -12.08
CA LEU A 325 11.63 -9.13 -12.97
C LEU A 325 12.32 -8.17 -13.96
N LYS A 326 11.82 -6.93 -14.10
CA LYS A 326 12.49 -5.86 -14.84
C LYS A 326 13.69 -5.27 -14.10
N ASP A 327 13.80 -5.51 -12.79
CA ASP A 327 14.92 -5.10 -11.95
C ASP A 327 15.94 -6.25 -11.87
N PRO A 328 17.20 -6.05 -12.33
CA PRO A 328 18.24 -7.08 -12.24
C PRO A 328 18.46 -7.62 -10.83
N GLU A 329 18.28 -6.79 -9.78
CA GLU A 329 18.38 -7.25 -8.39
C GLU A 329 17.33 -8.32 -8.07
N TYR A 330 16.14 -8.23 -8.66
CA TYR A 330 15.07 -9.20 -8.44
C TYR A 330 15.33 -10.51 -9.17
N VAL A 331 15.91 -10.45 -10.37
CA VAL A 331 16.32 -11.63 -11.12
C VAL A 331 17.35 -12.44 -10.33
N GLU A 332 18.36 -11.77 -9.75
CA GLU A 332 19.35 -12.43 -8.89
C GLU A 332 18.74 -12.97 -7.59
N TYR A 333 17.76 -12.27 -7.03
CA TYR A 333 17.02 -12.75 -5.87
C TYR A 333 16.24 -14.05 -6.17
N CYS A 334 15.55 -14.13 -7.30
CA CYS A 334 14.83 -15.34 -7.72
C CYS A 334 15.73 -16.57 -7.90
N LYS A 335 17.01 -16.38 -8.27
CA LYS A 335 17.99 -17.47 -8.34
C LYS A 335 18.32 -18.03 -6.96
N LYS A 336 18.35 -17.18 -5.93
CA LYS A 336 18.66 -17.54 -4.54
C LYS A 336 17.45 -18.13 -3.82
N VAL A 337 16.28 -17.49 -3.96
CA VAL A 337 15.03 -17.89 -3.31
C VAL A 337 14.08 -18.43 -4.38
N LYS A 338 14.07 -19.75 -4.53
CA LYS A 338 13.35 -20.45 -5.61
C LYS A 338 11.84 -20.58 -5.35
N TYR A 339 11.41 -20.50 -4.10
CA TYR A 339 10.03 -20.79 -3.70
C TYR A 339 9.17 -19.52 -3.63
N ARG A 340 7.96 -19.57 -4.23
CA ARG A 340 7.04 -18.43 -4.20
C ARG A 340 6.33 -18.29 -2.85
N PHE A 341 5.71 -19.37 -2.38
CA PHE A 341 4.83 -19.37 -1.20
C PHE A 341 5.22 -20.44 -0.18
N ILE A 342 5.45 -21.67 -0.63
CA ILE A 342 5.71 -22.82 0.24
C ILE A 342 7.11 -23.33 -0.10
N PRO A 343 8.00 -23.52 0.89
CA PRO A 343 9.29 -24.16 0.65
C PRO A 343 9.13 -25.48 -0.10
N PHE A 344 9.99 -25.73 -1.08
CA PHE A 344 9.98 -26.93 -1.94
C PHE A 344 8.83 -26.99 -2.97
N VAL A 345 7.98 -25.95 -3.06
CA VAL A 345 6.98 -25.77 -4.12
C VAL A 345 7.34 -24.52 -4.93
N ILE A 346 7.52 -24.66 -6.25
CA ILE A 346 8.02 -23.60 -7.14
C ILE A 346 6.93 -22.59 -7.54
#